data_AF-R5CU09-F1
#
_entry.id   AF-R5CU09-F1
#
_cell.length_a   1.000
_cell.length_b   1.000
_cell.length_c   1.000
_cell.angle_alpha   90.00
_cell.angle_beta   90.00
_cell.angle_gamma   90.00
#
_symmetry.space_group_name_H-M   'P 1'
#
loop_
_entity.id
_entity.type
_entity.pdbx_description
1 polymer ?
#
loop_
_entity_poly.entity_id
_entity_poly.type
_entity_poly.pdbx_seq_one_letter_code
_entity_poly.pdbx_strand_id
1 'polypeptide(L)'
;MRKFFIAAITTAMLTATAAIAQIPQNYYSSLKGKKGAELKTAVHNIIKNATVLKYGSGSGRTWEGFYTTDRLDDGQVVDRYSNDKRYFGNKGQAVSGMNIEHTMVGL
;
A
#
# COMPACT_ATOMS: atom_id res chain seq x y z
N MET A 1 5.73 5.18 42.21
CA MET A 1 6.77 5.52 41.20
C MET A 1 6.77 4.56 40.01
N ARG A 2 7.00 3.24 40.16
CA ARG A 2 7.02 2.26 39.03
C ARG A 2 5.81 2.29 38.08
N LYS A 3 4.58 2.46 38.59
CA LYS A 3 3.34 2.49 37.76
C LYS A 3 3.20 3.75 36.89
N PHE A 4 3.74 4.88 37.35
CA PHE A 4 3.77 6.15 36.59
C PHE A 4 4.83 6.11 35.48
N PHE A 5 5.97 5.43 35.72
CA PHE A 5 6.99 5.20 34.68
C PHE A 5 6.49 4.28 33.56
N ILE A 6 5.74 3.22 33.89
CA ILE A 6 5.15 2.32 32.89
C ILE A 6 4.10 3.05 32.03
N ALA A 7 3.24 3.86 32.66
CA ALA A 7 2.25 4.67 31.95
C ALA A 7 2.90 5.67 30.98
N ALA A 8 3.98 6.35 31.41
CA ALA A 8 4.72 7.29 30.56
C ALA A 8 5.39 6.60 29.35
N ILE A 9 5.93 5.39 29.53
CA ILE A 9 6.52 4.60 28.43
C ILE A 9 5.44 4.15 27.43
N THR A 10 4.28 3.70 27.91
CA THR A 10 3.17 3.30 27.02
C THR A 10 2.61 4.47 26.22
N THR A 11 2.51 5.67 26.80
CA THR A 11 2.04 6.87 26.07
C THR A 11 3.08 7.34 25.05
N ALA A 12 4.38 7.29 25.37
CA ALA A 12 5.45 7.64 24.43
C ALA A 12 5.53 6.67 23.24
N MET A 13 5.30 5.37 23.46
CA MET A 13 5.23 4.36 22.40
C MET A 13 4.02 4.56 21.47
N LEU A 14 2.87 4.97 22.01
CA LEU A 14 1.66 5.26 21.22
C LEU A 14 1.81 6.52 20.34
N THR A 15 2.55 7.53 20.80
CA THR A 15 2.87 8.72 19.99
C THR A 15 3.91 8.43 18.91
N ALA A 16 4.82 7.49 19.13
CA ALA A 16 5.82 7.10 18.13
C ALA A 16 5.22 6.38 16.92
N THR A 17 4.12 5.63 17.09
CA THR A 17 3.44 4.95 15.98
C THR A 17 2.69 5.88 15.04
N ALA A 18 2.26 7.07 15.50
CA ALA A 18 1.63 8.07 14.64
C ALA A 18 2.62 8.76 13.67
N ALA A 19 3.92 8.73 13.99
CA ALA A 19 4.97 9.38 13.21
C ALA A 19 5.33 8.65 11.90
N ILE A 20 4.87 7.40 11.70
CA ILE A 20 5.22 6.59 10.52
C ILE A 20 4.41 6.98 9.28
N ALA A 21 3.34 7.77 9.44
CA ALA A 21 2.46 8.20 8.33
C ALA A 21 2.47 9.72 8.09
N GLN A 22 3.33 10.49 8.76
CA GLN A 22 3.35 11.95 8.60
C GLN A 22 3.91 12.33 7.23
N ILE A 23 3.13 13.04 6.42
CA ILE A 23 3.64 13.63 5.18
C ILE A 23 4.81 14.58 5.51
N PRO A 24 5.86 14.64 4.67
CA PRO A 24 6.95 15.58 4.88
C PRO A 24 6.43 17.01 5.03
N GLN A 25 7.07 17.79 5.93
CA GLN A 25 6.77 19.22 6.05
C GLN A 25 6.87 19.87 4.67
N ASN A 26 5.84 20.63 4.28
CA ASN A 26 5.78 21.33 2.98
C ASN A 26 5.67 20.45 1.72
N TYR A 27 5.28 19.18 1.84
CA TYR A 27 5.20 18.24 0.72
C TYR A 27 4.44 18.78 -0.52
N TYR A 28 3.33 19.51 -0.31
CA TYR A 28 2.53 20.11 -1.39
C TYR A 28 2.76 21.62 -1.60
N SER A 29 3.66 22.25 -0.85
CA SER A 29 3.84 23.71 -0.89
C SER A 29 4.26 24.20 -2.28
N SER A 30 5.01 23.38 -3.03
CA SER A 30 5.42 23.67 -4.41
C SER A 30 4.28 23.66 -5.43
N LEU A 31 3.08 23.17 -5.06
CA LEU A 31 1.91 23.11 -5.93
C LEU A 31 1.04 24.38 -5.84
N LYS A 32 1.21 25.20 -4.80
CA LYS A 32 0.33 26.33 -4.52
C LYS A 32 0.36 27.35 -5.67
N GLY A 33 -0.82 27.67 -6.21
CA GLY A 33 -1.00 28.67 -7.27
C GLY A 33 -0.70 28.19 -8.70
N LYS A 34 -0.16 26.98 -8.89
CA LYS A 34 0.11 26.40 -10.22
C LYS A 34 -1.17 25.90 -10.88
N LYS A 35 -1.24 25.96 -12.21
CA LYS A 35 -2.37 25.47 -13.02
C LYS A 35 -1.89 24.75 -14.28
N GLY A 36 -2.77 23.97 -14.91
CA GLY A 36 -2.53 23.34 -16.20
C GLY A 36 -1.23 22.52 -16.26
N ALA A 37 -0.41 22.76 -17.29
CA ALA A 37 0.84 22.05 -17.51
C ALA A 37 1.85 22.22 -16.36
N GLU A 38 1.90 23.40 -15.74
CA GLU A 38 2.83 23.67 -14.63
C GLU A 38 2.49 22.85 -13.39
N LEU A 39 1.20 22.69 -13.10
CA LEU A 39 0.74 21.85 -12.00
C LEU A 39 1.07 20.38 -12.28
N LYS A 40 0.82 19.90 -13.51
CA LYS A 40 1.15 18.52 -13.91
C LYS A 40 2.63 18.21 -13.70
N THR A 41 3.53 19.10 -14.14
CA THR A 41 4.97 18.93 -13.98
C THR A 41 5.40 18.98 -12.51
N ALA A 42 4.82 19.90 -11.73
CA ALA A 42 5.13 20.01 -10.30
C ALA A 42 4.70 18.76 -9.53
N VAL A 43 3.50 18.23 -9.78
CA VAL A 43 3.03 16.97 -9.22
C VAL A 43 3.93 15.82 -9.65
N HIS A 44 4.24 15.70 -10.95
CA HIS A 44 5.14 14.67 -11.46
C HIS A 44 6.48 14.67 -10.71
N ASN A 45 7.10 15.83 -10.50
CA ASN A 45 8.37 15.90 -9.78
C ASN A 45 8.29 15.45 -8.31
N ILE A 46 7.12 15.60 -7.67
CA ILE A 46 6.88 15.11 -6.31
C ILE A 46 6.76 13.57 -6.30
N ILE A 47 6.03 12.99 -7.26
CA ILE A 47 5.63 11.57 -7.23
C ILE A 47 6.40 10.65 -8.19
N LYS A 48 7.30 11.19 -9.03
CA LYS A 48 7.98 10.43 -10.10
C LYS A 48 8.76 9.21 -9.60
N ASN A 49 9.27 9.27 -8.37
CA ASN A 49 10.02 8.20 -7.76
C ASN A 49 9.07 7.32 -6.94
N ALA A 50 8.34 6.45 -7.64
CA ALA A 50 7.48 5.46 -7.01
C ALA A 50 8.16 4.08 -6.99
N THR A 51 7.96 3.34 -5.91
CA THR A 51 8.27 1.91 -5.88
C THR A 51 7.16 1.16 -6.59
N VAL A 52 7.44 0.66 -7.79
CA VAL A 52 6.49 -0.12 -8.58
C VAL A 52 6.82 -1.60 -8.43
N LEU A 53 5.81 -2.41 -8.10
CA LEU A 53 5.96 -3.86 -8.04
C LEU A 53 6.25 -4.41 -9.43
N LYS A 54 7.16 -5.38 -9.53
CA LYS A 54 7.40 -6.09 -10.79
C LYS A 54 6.19 -6.96 -11.12
N TYR A 55 5.90 -7.14 -12.39
CA TYR A 55 4.81 -8.03 -12.80
C TYR A 55 5.12 -9.50 -12.46
N GLY A 56 4.13 -10.25 -11.97
CA GLY A 56 4.17 -11.69 -11.78
C GLY A 56 4.33 -12.15 -10.32
N SER A 57 4.88 -13.36 -10.14
CA SER A 57 4.98 -14.05 -8.83
C SER A 57 6.33 -13.85 -8.15
N GLY A 58 6.37 -13.92 -6.82
CA GLY A 58 7.57 -13.76 -6.00
C GLY A 58 7.57 -12.46 -5.20
N SER A 59 8.61 -12.26 -4.40
CA SER A 59 8.74 -11.06 -3.58
C SER A 59 9.01 -9.81 -4.42
N GLY A 60 8.43 -8.68 -4.03
CA GLY A 60 8.44 -7.41 -4.76
C GLY A 60 7.65 -7.45 -6.06
N ARG A 61 6.71 -8.40 -6.21
CA ARG A 61 5.92 -8.57 -7.43
C ARG A 61 4.41 -8.42 -7.19
N THR A 62 3.65 -8.28 -8.26
CA THR A 62 2.20 -7.99 -8.21
C THR A 62 1.41 -9.05 -7.41
N TRP A 63 1.73 -10.35 -7.50
CA TRP A 63 1.07 -11.37 -6.67
C TRP A 63 1.33 -11.22 -5.16
N GLU A 64 2.45 -10.62 -4.76
CA GLU A 64 2.68 -10.28 -3.36
C GLU A 64 1.80 -9.09 -2.92
N GLY A 65 1.63 -8.10 -3.79
CA GLY A 65 0.72 -6.98 -3.60
C GLY A 65 -0.72 -7.48 -3.43
N PHE A 66 -1.21 -8.27 -4.37
CA PHE A 66 -2.56 -8.85 -4.35
C PHE A 66 -2.87 -9.66 -3.10
N TYR A 67 -1.89 -10.43 -2.62
CA TYR A 67 -2.04 -11.18 -1.36
C TYR A 67 -2.36 -10.27 -0.17
N THR A 68 -1.92 -9.01 -0.23
CA THR A 68 -2.11 -8.02 0.83
C THR A 68 -3.35 -7.16 0.58
N THR A 69 -3.65 -6.79 -0.67
CA THR A 69 -4.70 -5.83 -1.01
C THR A 69 -6.03 -6.46 -1.43
N ASP A 70 -6.00 -7.68 -1.98
CA ASP A 70 -7.15 -8.32 -2.62
C ASP A 70 -7.48 -9.68 -1.98
N ARG A 71 -7.05 -9.91 -0.73
CA ARG A 71 -7.32 -11.11 0.06
C ARG A 71 -8.34 -10.81 1.16
N LEU A 72 -9.45 -11.54 1.15
CA LEU A 72 -10.47 -11.51 2.21
C LEU A 72 -9.97 -12.25 3.47
N ASP A 73 -10.68 -12.07 4.59
CA ASP A 73 -10.29 -12.66 5.88
C ASP A 73 -10.24 -14.19 5.86
N ASP A 74 -11.05 -14.83 5.02
CA ASP A 74 -11.07 -16.28 4.79
C ASP A 74 -10.00 -16.77 3.80
N GLY A 75 -9.17 -15.86 3.27
CA GLY A 75 -8.13 -16.14 2.28
C GLY A 75 -8.62 -16.15 0.83
N GLN A 76 -9.90 -15.88 0.58
CA GLN A 76 -10.44 -15.77 -0.78
C GLN A 76 -9.87 -14.56 -1.51
N VAL A 77 -9.68 -14.72 -2.82
CA VAL A 77 -9.28 -13.64 -3.72
C VAL A 77 -10.51 -12.79 -4.08
N VAL A 78 -10.36 -11.47 -4.03
CA VAL A 78 -11.32 -10.54 -4.63
C VAL A 78 -11.14 -10.55 -6.15
N ASP A 79 -11.68 -11.58 -6.80
CA ASP A 79 -11.70 -11.71 -8.27
C ASP A 79 -12.83 -10.84 -8.82
N ARG A 80 -12.47 -9.73 -9.49
CA ARG A 80 -13.46 -8.74 -9.97
C ARG A 80 -14.12 -9.14 -11.29
N TYR A 81 -13.60 -10.18 -11.95
CA TYR A 81 -13.99 -10.53 -13.32
C TYR A 81 -14.50 -11.97 -13.44
N SER A 82 -14.62 -12.70 -12.34
CA SER A 82 -15.18 -14.05 -12.28
C SER A 82 -16.03 -14.24 -11.03
N ASN A 83 -17.03 -15.11 -11.13
CA ASN A 83 -17.82 -15.56 -9.98
C ASN A 83 -17.20 -16.78 -9.28
N ASP A 84 -16.13 -17.37 -9.84
CA ASP A 84 -15.50 -18.54 -9.24
C ASP A 84 -14.73 -18.13 -7.98
N LYS A 85 -14.90 -18.92 -6.92
CA LYS A 85 -14.17 -18.71 -5.67
C LYS A 85 -12.79 -19.33 -5.77
N ARG A 86 -11.76 -18.49 -5.69
CA ARG A 86 -10.35 -18.89 -5.65
C ARG A 86 -9.72 -18.40 -4.36
N TYR A 87 -8.68 -19.07 -3.89
CA TYR A 87 -8.03 -18.78 -2.62
C TYR A 87 -6.54 -18.56 -2.84
N PHE A 88 -5.97 -17.62 -2.09
CA PHE A 88 -4.53 -17.45 -2.08
C PHE A 88 -3.84 -18.63 -1.40
N GLY A 89 -2.72 -19.07 -1.98
CA GLY A 89 -1.79 -19.99 -1.33
C GLY A 89 -0.79 -19.22 -0.46
N ASN A 90 0.50 -19.41 -0.73
CA ASN A 90 1.56 -18.66 -0.06
C ASN A 90 1.67 -17.24 -0.63
N LYS A 91 2.08 -16.29 0.22
CA LYS A 91 2.31 -14.89 -0.17
C LYS A 91 3.27 -14.81 -1.37
N GLY A 92 2.88 -14.04 -2.39
CA GLY A 92 3.64 -13.87 -3.62
C GLY A 92 3.45 -15.00 -4.66
N GLN A 93 2.68 -16.04 -4.38
CA GLN A 93 2.37 -17.08 -5.37
C GLN A 93 1.17 -16.68 -6.23
N ALA A 94 1.22 -17.08 -7.51
CA ALA A 94 0.06 -16.99 -8.37
C ALA A 94 -1.05 -17.91 -7.89
N VAL A 95 -2.29 -17.45 -8.03
CA VAL A 95 -3.46 -18.27 -7.76
C VAL A 95 -3.69 -19.21 -8.95
N SER A 96 -3.78 -20.51 -8.69
CA SER A 96 -3.96 -21.51 -9.73
C SER A 96 -5.25 -21.28 -10.52
N GLY A 97 -5.18 -21.39 -11.84
CA GLY A 97 -6.35 -21.18 -12.72
C GLY A 97 -6.86 -19.73 -12.75
N MET A 98 -6.01 -18.75 -12.41
CA MET A 98 -6.35 -17.34 -12.42
C MET A 98 -5.33 -16.53 -13.23
N ASN A 99 -5.83 -15.72 -14.16
CA ASN A 99 -5.00 -14.74 -14.84
C ASN A 99 -4.82 -13.52 -13.95
N ILE A 100 -3.64 -12.90 -14.02
CA ILE A 100 -3.28 -11.81 -13.13
C ILE A 100 -4.13 -10.54 -13.34
N GLU A 101 -4.66 -10.35 -14.55
CA GLU A 101 -5.58 -9.26 -14.92
C GLU A 101 -6.95 -9.36 -14.19
N HIS A 102 -7.25 -10.50 -13.58
CA HIS A 102 -8.47 -10.68 -12.79
C HIS A 102 -8.37 -10.02 -11.42
N THR A 103 -7.15 -9.76 -10.96
CA THR A 103 -6.89 -8.94 -9.78
C THR A 103 -6.60 -7.52 -10.22
N MET A 104 -6.94 -6.55 -9.37
CA MET A 104 -6.57 -5.17 -9.64
C MET A 104 -5.80 -4.59 -8.49
N VAL A 105 -4.57 -4.16 -8.77
CA VAL A 105 -3.78 -3.45 -7.77
C VAL A 105 -4.43 -2.09 -7.57
N GLY A 106 -4.95 -1.83 -6.37
CA GLY A 106 -5.12 -0.45 -5.91
C GLY A 106 -3.75 0.09 -5.53
N LEU A 107 -2.98 0.59 -6.51
CA LEU A 107 -1.80 1.43 -6.26
C LEU A 107 -2.21 2.90 -6.22
#